data_AF-A0A4X2KAR5-F1
#
_entry.id   AF-A0A4X2KAR5-F1
#
_cell.length_a   1.000
_cell.length_b   1.000
_cell.length_c   1.000
_cell.angle_alpha   90.00
_cell.angle_beta   90.00
_cell.angle_gamma   90.00
#
_symmetry.space_group_name_H-M   'P 1'
#
loop_
_entity.id
_entity.type
_entity.pdbx_description
1 polymer ?
#
loop_
_entity_poly.entity_id
_entity_poly.type
_entity_poly.pdbx_seq_one_letter_code
_entity_poly.pdbx_strand_id
1 'polypeptide(L)'
;MWDMSNMAAGFKTVEPLKYYRRFWKENCCTDGRELGEFRTTTVKTGSITTADGSALVKLGNTTVICGVKAEFAAPPVDSVNKGYIVPNVDLPPLCSSRFHSGPPGEEAQVASQFIADVIENSKIMQKEDLCISHGKLAWVLYCDLICLDYDGNILDACTFALLAALRNVELTAVTIN
;
A
#
# COMPACT_ATOMS: atom_id res chain seq x y z
N MET A 1 42.48 -6.79 5.82
CA MET A 1 41.82 -5.63 5.19
C MET A 1 40.48 -5.47 5.91
N TRP A 2 40.33 -4.44 6.74
CA TRP A 2 39.15 -4.27 7.60
C TRP A 2 38.03 -3.69 6.74
N ASP A 3 36.91 -4.41 6.67
CA ASP A 3 35.78 -4.06 5.82
C ASP A 3 35.03 -2.84 6.41
N MET A 4 35.20 -1.67 5.80
CA MET A 4 34.61 -0.41 6.25
C MET A 4 33.08 -0.46 6.29
N SER A 5 32.46 -1.30 5.46
CA SER A 5 31.00 -1.49 5.44
C SER A 5 30.49 -2.15 6.73
N ASN A 6 31.22 -3.14 7.24
CA ASN A 6 30.92 -3.82 8.50
C ASN A 6 31.13 -2.92 9.72
N MET A 7 32.10 -2.00 9.71
CA MET A 7 32.26 -1.00 10.78
C MET A 7 31.12 0.02 10.80
N ALA A 8 30.63 0.46 9.63
CA ALA A 8 29.50 1.37 9.55
C ALA A 8 28.21 0.71 10.07
N ALA A 9 27.96 -0.55 9.70
CA ALA A 9 26.84 -1.34 10.21
C ALA A 9 26.94 -1.57 11.73
N GLY A 10 28.13 -1.88 12.24
CA GLY A 10 28.38 -2.02 13.68
C GLY A 10 28.13 -0.72 14.45
N PHE A 11 28.59 0.42 13.93
CA PHE A 11 28.38 1.72 14.56
C PHE A 11 26.91 2.17 14.53
N LYS A 12 26.17 1.86 13.46
CA LYS A 12 24.71 2.07 13.38
C LYS A 12 23.97 1.30 14.49
N THR A 13 24.40 0.08 14.79
CA THR A 13 23.78 -0.75 15.83
C THR A 13 24.13 -0.30 17.25
N VAL A 14 25.41 0.04 17.50
CA VAL A 14 25.89 0.42 18.84
C VAL A 14 25.45 1.83 19.23
N GLU A 15 25.49 2.78 18.30
CA GLU A 15 25.13 4.18 18.59
C GLU A 15 24.31 4.83 17.46
N PRO A 16 23.04 4.42 17.28
CA PRO A 16 22.22 4.83 16.13
C PRO A 16 22.01 6.35 16.07
N LEU A 17 21.76 6.99 17.21
CA LEU A 17 21.49 8.43 17.25
C LEU A 17 22.69 9.27 16.81
N LYS A 18 23.92 8.90 17.21
CA LYS A 18 25.10 9.62 16.75
C LYS A 18 25.39 9.33 15.28
N TYR A 19 25.14 8.11 14.82
CA TYR A 19 25.25 7.75 13.41
C TYR A 19 24.36 8.66 12.55
N TYR A 20 23.04 8.69 12.79
CA TYR A 20 22.11 9.51 11.98
C TYR A 20 22.37 11.01 12.10
N ARG A 21 22.75 11.52 13.29
CA ARG A 21 23.10 12.95 13.45
C ARG A 21 24.27 13.39 12.57
N ARG A 22 25.20 12.50 12.21
CA ARG A 22 26.32 12.87 11.31
C ARG A 22 25.79 13.15 9.91
N PHE A 23 24.96 12.26 9.36
CA PHE A 23 24.33 12.44 8.05
C PHE A 23 23.46 13.70 7.99
N TRP A 24 22.68 13.97 9.04
CA TRP A 24 21.87 15.20 9.10
C TRP A 24 22.72 16.49 9.10
N LYS A 25 23.88 16.49 9.77
CA LYS A 25 24.80 17.65 9.73
C LYS A 25 25.38 17.88 8.34
N GLU A 26 25.50 16.82 7.55
CA GLU A 26 25.98 16.84 6.17
C GLU A 26 24.83 17.01 5.15
N ASN A 27 23.60 17.25 5.62
CA ASN A 27 22.38 17.38 4.80
C ASN A 27 22.13 16.19 3.85
N CYS A 28 22.56 15.00 4.23
CA CYS A 28 22.39 13.79 3.43
C CYS A 28 21.65 12.70 4.20
N CYS A 29 21.00 11.79 3.48
CA CYS A 29 20.45 10.55 4.00
C CYS A 29 21.53 9.48 4.07
N THR A 30 21.28 8.41 4.82
CA THR A 30 22.25 7.30 4.99
C THR A 30 22.50 6.50 3.72
N ASP A 31 21.64 6.66 2.72
CA ASP A 31 21.74 6.06 1.38
C ASP A 31 22.36 7.03 0.35
N GLY A 32 22.80 8.22 0.78
CA GLY A 32 23.44 9.22 -0.06
C GLY A 32 22.48 10.20 -0.75
N ARG A 33 21.16 10.07 -0.54
CA ARG A 33 20.16 10.98 -1.10
C ARG A 33 20.10 12.31 -0.35
N GLU A 34 19.54 13.34 -0.97
CA GLU A 34 19.22 14.59 -0.27
C GLU A 34 18.03 14.38 0.69
N LEU A 35 17.91 15.24 1.71
CA LEU A 35 16.86 15.09 2.75
C LEU A 35 15.42 15.18 2.21
N GLY A 36 15.20 15.86 1.08
CA GLY A 36 13.89 16.01 0.45
C GLY A 36 13.63 15.05 -0.72
N GLU A 37 14.61 14.23 -1.09
CA GLU A 37 14.50 13.34 -2.23
C GLU A 37 13.70 12.08 -1.84
N PHE A 38 12.89 11.56 -2.76
CA PHE A 38 12.25 10.25 -2.58
C PHE A 38 13.21 9.12 -2.91
N ARG A 39 12.93 7.91 -2.43
CA ARG A 39 13.64 6.71 -2.90
C ARG A 39 13.19 6.42 -4.32
N THR A 40 14.03 5.76 -5.12
CA THR A 40 13.66 5.34 -6.47
C THR A 40 12.38 4.51 -6.43
N THR A 41 11.35 4.97 -7.13
CA THR A 41 10.04 4.31 -7.19
C THR A 41 9.85 3.64 -8.55
N THR A 42 9.53 2.35 -8.54
CA THR A 42 9.15 1.58 -9.73
C THR A 42 7.72 1.08 -9.55
N VAL A 43 6.88 1.27 -10.56
CA VAL A 43 5.47 0.84 -10.57
C VAL A 43 5.25 -0.10 -11.75
N LYS A 44 4.66 -1.27 -11.49
CA LYS A 44 4.27 -2.24 -12.52
C LYS A 44 2.80 -2.62 -12.34
N THR A 45 1.94 -2.14 -13.22
CA THR A 45 0.51 -2.49 -13.26
C THR A 45 0.31 -3.88 -13.89
N GLY A 46 -0.83 -4.53 -13.59
CA GLY A 46 -1.18 -5.83 -14.16
C GLY A 46 -0.25 -6.97 -13.72
N SER A 47 0.27 -6.91 -12.50
CA SER A 47 1.20 -7.92 -11.97
C SER A 47 0.53 -9.26 -11.65
N ILE A 48 -0.77 -9.24 -11.36
CA ILE A 48 -1.61 -10.41 -11.04
C ILE A 48 -2.69 -10.52 -12.13
N THR A 49 -2.71 -11.63 -12.85
CA THR A 49 -3.65 -11.87 -13.96
C THR A 49 -5.04 -12.32 -13.51
N THR A 50 -5.18 -12.81 -12.27
CA THR A 50 -6.45 -13.30 -11.71
C THR A 50 -7.25 -12.22 -10.97
N ALA A 51 -6.61 -11.09 -10.67
CA ALA A 51 -7.23 -9.92 -10.06
C ALA A 51 -7.82 -9.01 -11.14
N ASP A 52 -8.91 -8.33 -10.82
CA ASP A 52 -9.60 -7.42 -11.76
C ASP A 52 -8.78 -6.13 -11.97
N GLY A 53 -7.94 -5.77 -10.98
CA GLY A 53 -6.86 -4.81 -11.11
C GLY A 53 -5.68 -5.20 -10.22
N SER A 54 -4.45 -4.87 -10.61
CA SER A 54 -3.30 -5.12 -9.76
C SER A 54 -2.13 -4.20 -10.05
N ALA A 55 -1.27 -4.00 -9.05
CA ALA A 55 -0.01 -3.29 -9.21
C ALA A 55 1.04 -3.79 -8.21
N LEU A 56 2.29 -3.80 -8.66
CA LEU A 56 3.48 -4.02 -7.83
C LEU A 56 4.25 -2.70 -7.78
N VAL A 57 4.50 -2.19 -6.58
CA VAL A 57 5.26 -0.97 -6.35
C VAL A 57 6.48 -1.29 -5.52
N LYS A 58 7.63 -0.79 -5.98
CA LYS A 58 8.90 -0.85 -5.26
C LYS A 58 9.39 0.57 -5.00
N LEU A 59 9.41 0.98 -3.74
CA LEU A 59 9.91 2.25 -3.25
C LEU A 59 11.24 2.02 -2.52
N GLY A 60 12.36 2.17 -3.22
CA GLY A 60 13.66 1.72 -2.74
C GLY A 60 13.68 0.20 -2.56
N ASN A 61 13.81 -0.27 -1.32
CA ASN A 61 13.69 -1.69 -1.00
C ASN A 61 12.28 -2.09 -0.57
N THR A 62 11.44 -1.12 -0.17
CA THR A 62 10.07 -1.43 0.27
C THR A 62 9.23 -1.85 -0.92
N THR A 63 8.68 -3.05 -0.88
CA THR A 63 7.93 -3.63 -2.00
C THR A 63 6.54 -4.01 -1.54
N VAL A 64 5.52 -3.48 -2.21
CA VAL A 64 4.11 -3.74 -1.92
C VAL A 64 3.42 -4.19 -3.20
N ILE A 65 2.60 -5.22 -3.10
CA ILE A 65 1.70 -5.65 -4.16
C ILE A 65 0.26 -5.35 -3.74
N CYS A 66 -0.52 -4.75 -4.64
CA CYS A 66 -1.94 -4.53 -4.45
C CYS A 66 -2.72 -5.34 -5.49
N GLY A 67 -3.69 -6.11 -5.01
CA GLY A 67 -4.70 -6.78 -5.83
C GLY A 67 -6.07 -6.20 -5.54
N VAL A 68 -6.84 -5.93 -6.59
CA VAL A 68 -8.23 -5.47 -6.49
C VAL A 68 -9.13 -6.58 -7.03
N LYS A 69 -10.09 -6.97 -6.20
CA LYS A 69 -11.16 -7.91 -6.57
C LYS A 69 -12.50 -7.21 -6.50
N ALA A 70 -13.27 -7.30 -7.58
CA ALA A 70 -14.60 -6.74 -7.67
C ALA A 70 -15.66 -7.82 -7.43
N GLU A 71 -16.59 -7.55 -6.52
CA GLU A 71 -17.73 -8.43 -6.22
C GLU A 71 -19.03 -7.62 -6.20
N PHE A 72 -20.16 -8.32 -6.36
CA PHE A 72 -21.47 -7.71 -6.20
C PHE A 72 -21.94 -7.85 -4.75
N ALA A 73 -22.37 -6.74 -4.15
CA ALA A 73 -23.02 -6.76 -2.86
C ALA A 73 -24.21 -5.80 -2.80
N ALA A 74 -25.00 -5.92 -1.74
CA ALA A 74 -25.99 -4.91 -1.42
C ALA A 74 -25.27 -3.61 -0.98
N PRO A 75 -25.71 -2.43 -1.45
CA PRO A 75 -25.13 -1.17 -1.01
C PRO A 75 -25.40 -0.95 0.50
N PRO A 76 -24.58 -0.14 1.18
CA PRO A 76 -24.77 0.17 2.60
C PRO A 76 -26.13 0.85 2.85
N VAL A 77 -26.73 0.58 4.01
CA VAL A 77 -28.04 1.14 4.40
C VAL A 77 -28.01 2.67 4.40
N ASP A 78 -26.88 3.26 4.76
CA ASP A 78 -26.69 4.71 4.81
C ASP A 78 -26.58 5.35 3.41
N SER A 79 -26.19 4.57 2.39
CA SER A 79 -25.95 5.07 1.03
C SER A 79 -26.33 4.06 -0.06
N VAL A 80 -27.64 3.98 -0.28
CA VAL A 80 -28.34 3.11 -1.25
C VAL A 80 -27.84 3.26 -2.71
N ASN A 81 -27.21 4.40 -3.04
CA ASN A 81 -26.81 4.78 -4.40
C ASN A 81 -25.30 4.66 -4.66
N LYS A 82 -24.54 4.05 -3.76
CA LYS A 82 -23.07 4.02 -3.84
C LYS A 82 -22.55 2.60 -3.65
N GLY A 83 -21.53 2.25 -4.42
CA GLY A 83 -20.64 1.15 -4.08
C GLY A 83 -19.66 1.55 -2.98
N TYR A 84 -18.81 0.62 -2.57
CA TYR A 84 -17.78 0.89 -1.57
C TYR A 84 -16.50 0.12 -1.85
N ILE A 85 -15.42 0.61 -1.28
CA ILE A 85 -14.07 0.06 -1.43
C ILE A 85 -13.61 -0.34 -0.02
N VAL A 86 -13.11 -1.56 0.12
CA VAL A 86 -12.60 -2.08 1.38
C VAL A 86 -11.10 -2.31 1.22
N PRO A 87 -10.24 -1.38 1.68
CA PRO A 87 -8.81 -1.61 1.69
C PRO A 87 -8.41 -2.47 2.88
N ASN A 88 -7.48 -3.38 2.66
CA ASN A 88 -6.87 -4.21 3.69
C ASN A 88 -5.37 -4.26 3.45
N VAL A 89 -4.58 -3.89 4.46
CA VAL A 89 -3.12 -3.94 4.42
C VAL A 89 -2.65 -5.09 5.28
N ASP A 90 -1.89 -6.00 4.68
CA ASP A 90 -1.27 -7.12 5.37
C ASP A 90 0.26 -6.99 5.38
N LEU A 91 0.83 -7.27 6.55
CA LEU A 91 2.27 -7.23 6.83
C LEU A 91 2.71 -8.64 7.24
N PRO A 92 2.85 -9.57 6.27
CA PRO A 92 3.21 -10.95 6.57
C PRO A 92 4.65 -11.07 7.09
N PRO A 93 5.01 -12.17 7.78
CA PRO A 93 6.39 -12.42 8.24
C PRO A 93 7.42 -12.47 7.09
N LEU A 94 6.95 -12.59 5.84
CA LEU A 94 7.78 -12.48 4.64
C LEU A 94 8.50 -11.13 4.54
N CYS A 95 7.85 -10.03 4.92
CA CYS A 95 8.41 -8.70 4.69
C CYS A 95 9.46 -8.27 5.73
N SER A 96 9.40 -8.82 6.94
CA SER A 96 10.37 -8.59 8.00
C SER A 96 10.18 -9.61 9.12
N SER A 97 11.27 -10.00 9.78
CA SER A 97 11.24 -10.86 10.98
C SER A 97 10.54 -10.22 12.18
N ARG A 98 10.11 -8.96 12.09
CA ARG A 98 9.34 -8.26 13.11
C ARG A 98 7.86 -8.67 13.11
N PHE A 99 7.36 -9.15 11.98
CA PHE A 99 5.97 -9.53 11.82
C PHE A 99 5.79 -11.03 12.03
N HIS A 100 4.62 -11.42 12.53
CA HIS A 100 4.29 -12.79 12.88
C HIS A 100 3.01 -13.20 12.15
N SER A 101 2.88 -14.49 11.84
CA SER A 101 1.65 -15.04 11.28
C SER A 101 0.50 -14.93 12.28
N GLY A 102 -0.68 -14.57 11.81
CA GLY A 102 -1.86 -14.45 12.64
C GLY A 102 -2.77 -13.30 12.18
N PRO A 103 -3.67 -12.83 13.04
CA PRO A 103 -4.46 -11.63 12.73
C PRO A 103 -3.54 -10.43 12.52
N PRO A 104 -3.98 -9.42 11.73
CA PRO A 104 -3.18 -8.24 11.44
C PRO A 104 -2.78 -7.53 12.74
N GLY A 105 -1.49 -7.27 12.91
CA GLY A 105 -0.97 -6.52 14.04
C GLY A 105 -1.40 -5.05 14.00
N GLU A 106 -1.10 -4.31 15.07
CA GLU A 106 -1.48 -2.89 15.22
C GLU A 106 -1.04 -2.03 14.02
N GLU A 107 0.20 -2.20 13.55
CA GLU A 107 0.72 -1.43 12.42
C GLU A 107 -0.05 -1.68 11.11
N ALA A 108 -0.44 -2.93 10.85
CA ALA A 108 -1.24 -3.30 9.69
C ALA A 108 -2.67 -2.75 9.78
N GLN A 109 -3.27 -2.78 10.98
CA GLN A 109 -4.60 -2.21 11.24
C GLN A 109 -4.61 -0.69 11.06
N VAL A 110 -3.62 0.01 11.63
CA VAL A 110 -3.47 1.46 11.48
C VAL A 110 -3.23 1.82 10.01
N ALA A 111 -2.39 1.07 9.30
CA ALA A 111 -2.17 1.29 7.87
C ALA A 111 -3.46 1.07 7.05
N SER A 112 -4.24 0.02 7.35
CA SER A 112 -5.51 -0.25 6.68
C SER A 112 -6.51 0.89 6.90
N GLN A 113 -6.64 1.35 8.15
CA GLN A 113 -7.52 2.47 8.48
C GLN A 113 -7.07 3.78 7.82
N PHE A 114 -5.76 4.06 7.82
CA PHE A 114 -5.21 5.23 7.15
C PHE A 114 -5.55 5.23 5.65
N ILE A 115 -5.39 4.07 4.98
CA ILE A 115 -5.74 3.96 3.56
C ILE A 115 -7.24 4.10 3.35
N ALA A 116 -8.09 3.56 4.23
CA ALA A 116 -9.55 3.77 4.18
C ALA A 116 -9.91 5.26 4.29
N ASP A 117 -9.31 5.98 5.23
CA ASP A 117 -9.52 7.41 5.41
C ASP A 117 -9.04 8.20 4.20
N VAL A 118 -7.90 7.82 3.60
CA VAL A 118 -7.42 8.44 2.36
C VAL A 118 -8.44 8.25 1.24
N ILE A 119 -8.97 7.03 1.03
CA ILE A 119 -9.99 6.78 -0.01
C ILE A 119 -11.26 7.60 0.23
N GLU A 120 -11.73 7.68 1.46
CA GLU A 120 -12.96 8.42 1.80
C GLU A 120 -12.80 9.93 1.57
N ASN A 121 -11.67 10.51 1.99
CA ASN A 121 -11.46 11.95 1.95
C ASN A 121 -11.02 12.48 0.58
N SER A 122 -10.29 11.68 -0.18
CA SER A 122 -9.66 12.11 -1.45
C SER A 122 -10.61 12.13 -2.65
N LYS A 123 -11.76 11.44 -2.57
CA LYS A 123 -12.69 11.25 -3.69
C LYS A 123 -11.98 10.75 -4.97
N ILE A 124 -11.02 9.82 -4.82
CA ILE A 124 -10.24 9.25 -5.94
C ILE A 124 -11.15 8.65 -7.03
N MET A 125 -12.29 8.09 -6.65
CA MET A 125 -13.31 7.56 -7.56
C MET A 125 -14.71 7.99 -7.12
N GLN A 126 -15.61 8.20 -8.09
CA GLN A 126 -17.03 8.38 -7.81
C GLN A 126 -17.64 7.02 -7.44
N LYS A 127 -18.19 6.92 -6.23
CA LYS A 127 -18.76 5.66 -5.73
C LYS A 127 -20.14 5.39 -6.34
N GLU A 128 -20.75 6.41 -6.91
CA GLU A 128 -22.02 6.37 -7.62
C GLU A 128 -21.90 5.53 -8.90
N ASP A 129 -20.75 5.59 -9.58
CA ASP A 129 -20.47 4.80 -10.79
C ASP A 129 -20.38 3.29 -10.51
N LEU A 130 -20.13 2.92 -9.24
CA LEU A 130 -20.13 1.53 -8.79
C LEU A 130 -21.54 1.01 -8.48
N CYS A 131 -22.56 1.85 -8.43
CA CYS A 131 -23.93 1.43 -8.19
C CYS A 131 -24.58 0.91 -9.49
N ILE A 132 -25.11 -0.31 -9.45
CA ILE A 132 -25.74 -0.95 -10.61
C ILE A 132 -27.26 -0.78 -10.53
N SER A 133 -27.83 -1.11 -9.36
CA SER A 133 -29.24 -0.93 -9.06
C SER A 133 -29.40 -0.38 -7.64
N HIS A 134 -30.02 0.79 -7.56
CA HIS A 134 -30.31 1.51 -6.32
C HIS A 134 -30.90 0.57 -5.26
N GLY A 135 -30.17 0.37 -4.16
CA GLY A 135 -30.62 -0.41 -3.01
C GLY A 135 -30.66 -1.92 -3.17
N LYS A 136 -30.24 -2.45 -4.32
CA LYS A 136 -30.23 -3.89 -4.58
C LYS A 136 -28.84 -4.42 -4.89
N LEU A 137 -28.11 -3.74 -5.77
CA LEU A 137 -26.85 -4.24 -6.31
C LEU A 137 -25.87 -3.11 -6.55
N ALA A 138 -24.69 -3.22 -5.96
CA ALA A 138 -23.55 -2.34 -6.21
C ALA A 138 -22.26 -3.17 -6.26
N TRP A 139 -21.26 -2.61 -6.93
CA TRP A 139 -19.91 -3.13 -6.89
C TRP A 139 -19.25 -2.82 -5.56
N VAL A 140 -18.56 -3.83 -5.04
CA VAL A 140 -17.65 -3.74 -3.91
C VAL A 140 -16.26 -4.08 -4.40
N LEU A 141 -15.31 -3.18 -4.15
CA LEU A 141 -13.92 -3.41 -4.53
C LEU A 141 -13.12 -3.74 -3.27
N TYR A 142 -12.71 -5.00 -3.15
CA TYR A 142 -11.76 -5.44 -2.13
C TYR A 142 -10.36 -5.13 -2.63
N CYS A 143 -9.64 -4.28 -1.91
CA CYS A 143 -8.28 -3.89 -2.25
C CYS A 143 -7.32 -4.47 -1.21
N ASP A 144 -6.68 -5.59 -1.55
CA ASP A 144 -5.72 -6.25 -0.68
C ASP A 144 -4.30 -5.75 -1.02
N LEU A 145 -3.64 -5.16 -0.04
CA LEU A 145 -2.26 -4.68 -0.12
C LEU A 145 -1.37 -5.56 0.73
N ILE A 146 -0.44 -6.27 0.11
CA ILE A 146 0.48 -7.18 0.79
C ILE A 146 1.89 -6.60 0.69
N CYS A 147 2.51 -6.35 1.85
CA CYS A 147 3.91 -5.97 1.89
C CYS A 147 4.79 -7.22 1.68
N LEU A 148 5.69 -7.16 0.69
CA LEU A 148 6.64 -8.23 0.38
C LEU A 148 8.01 -7.98 1.01
N ASP A 149 8.42 -6.72 1.12
CA ASP A 149 9.70 -6.31 1.73
C ASP A 149 9.48 -4.98 2.46
N TYR A 150 9.81 -4.94 3.76
CA TYR A 150 9.58 -3.78 4.61
C TYR A 150 10.91 -3.07 4.93
N ASP A 151 11.13 -1.91 4.31
CA ASP A 151 12.28 -1.02 4.54
C ASP A 151 11.80 0.40 4.89
N GLY A 152 10.65 0.52 5.55
CA GLY A 152 10.05 1.80 5.98
C GLY A 152 9.23 2.52 4.89
N ASN A 153 8.56 3.61 5.29
CA ASN A 153 7.62 4.36 4.45
C ASN A 153 6.56 3.50 3.74
N ILE A 154 5.94 2.59 4.49
CA ILE A 154 4.96 1.64 3.96
C ILE A 154 3.67 2.31 3.47
N LEU A 155 3.24 3.39 4.13
CA LEU A 155 1.99 4.08 3.81
C LEU A 155 2.01 4.69 2.40
N ASP A 156 3.13 5.32 2.02
CA ASP A 156 3.29 5.88 0.68
C ASP A 156 3.36 4.77 -0.38
N ALA A 157 4.08 3.68 -0.08
CA ALA A 157 4.15 2.53 -0.98
C ALA A 157 2.77 1.88 -1.20
N CYS A 158 1.99 1.72 -0.13
CA CYS A 158 0.60 1.25 -0.17
C CYS A 158 -0.28 2.20 -0.99
N THR A 159 -0.17 3.50 -0.78
CA THR A 159 -0.97 4.50 -1.50
C THR A 159 -0.66 4.47 -3.01
N PHE A 160 0.62 4.40 -3.39
CA PHE A 160 1.01 4.25 -4.80
C PHE A 160 0.52 2.93 -5.40
N ALA A 161 0.62 1.82 -4.66
CA ALA A 161 0.16 0.52 -5.13
C ALA A 161 -1.36 0.51 -5.34
N LEU A 162 -2.12 1.07 -4.39
CA LEU A 162 -3.57 1.19 -4.50
C LEU A 162 -3.98 2.02 -5.72
N LEU A 163 -3.41 3.22 -5.88
CA LEU A 163 -3.76 4.10 -7.00
C LEU A 163 -3.42 3.47 -8.36
N ALA A 164 -2.26 2.83 -8.45
CA ALA A 164 -1.84 2.13 -9.66
C ALA A 164 -2.75 0.91 -9.95
N ALA A 165 -3.16 0.17 -8.92
CA ALA A 165 -4.04 -0.98 -9.07
C ALA A 165 -5.46 -0.55 -9.47
N LEU A 166 -6.04 0.46 -8.81
CA LEU A 166 -7.36 1.03 -9.14
C LEU A 166 -7.41 1.56 -10.57
N ARG A 167 -6.33 2.20 -11.05
CA ARG A 167 -6.24 2.66 -12.45
C ARG A 167 -6.20 1.51 -13.46
N ASN A 168 -5.79 0.32 -13.04
CA ASN A 168 -5.73 -0.89 -13.85
C ASN A 168 -6.98 -1.77 -13.68
N VAL A 169 -7.96 -1.36 -12.88
CA VAL A 169 -9.18 -2.15 -12.68
C VAL A 169 -10.01 -2.14 -13.97
N GLU A 170 -10.34 -3.33 -14.46
CA GLU A 170 -11.28 -3.52 -15.55
C GLU A 170 -12.53 -4.25 -15.02
N LEU A 171 -13.66 -3.55 -14.98
CA LEU A 171 -14.94 -4.13 -14.58
C LEU A 171 -15.71 -4.60 -15.81
N THR A 172 -16.34 -5.77 -15.70
CA THR A 172 -17.19 -6.30 -16.77
C THR A 172 -18.52 -5.54 -16.85
N ALA A 173 -19.03 -5.39 -18.07
CA ALA A 173 -20.32 -4.75 -18.27
C ALA A 173 -21.44 -5.64 -17.73
N VAL A 174 -22.33 -5.06 -16.92
CA VAL A 174 -23.47 -5.76 -16.31
C VAL A 174 -24.76 -5.31 -16.97
N THR A 175 -25.55 -6.26 -17.47
CA THR A 175 -26.90 -6.01 -18.01
C THR A 175 -27.94 -6.59 -17.06
N ILE A 176 -28.87 -5.75 -16.59
CA ILE A 176 -30.02 -6.17 -15.79
C ILE A 176 -31.15 -6.53 -16.76
N ASN A 177 -31.68 -7.74 -16.66
CA ASN A 177 -32.87 -8.19 -17.40
C ASN A 177 -34.15 -7.90 -16.63
#